data_AF-A0A952E8P6-F1
#
_entry.id   AF-A0A952E8P6-F1
#
_cell.length_a   1.000
_cell.length_b   1.000
_cell.length_c   1.000
_cell.angle_alpha   90.00
_cell.angle_beta   90.00
_cell.angle_gamma   90.00
#
_symmetry.space_group_name_H-M   'P 1'
#
loop_
_entity.id
_entity.type
_entity.pdbx_description
1 polymer ?
#
loop_
_entity_poly.entity_id
_entity_poly.type
_entity_poly.pdbx_seq_one_letter_code
_entity_poly.pdbx_strand_id
1 'polypeptide(L)'
;MKNKRIIAKVVEPGDCKYYLKGNKVILSDPKPDDVCESGYEELMRQAQAFIDDENILKVGSGKIVTRCPHYNGDVWELSLEDI
;
A
#
# COMPACT_ATOMS: atom_id res chain seq x y z
N MET A 1 1.39 -4.41 21.47
CA MET A 1 1.81 -3.71 20.24
C MET A 1 0.77 -2.64 19.98
N LYS A 2 1.14 -1.36 19.84
CA LYS A 2 0.18 -0.30 19.49
C LYS A 2 -0.53 -0.71 18.19
N ASN A 3 -1.85 -0.55 18.13
CA ASN A 3 -2.64 -0.91 16.96
C ASN A 3 -2.17 -0.03 15.79
N LYS A 4 -1.42 -0.61 14.85
CA LYS A 4 -0.96 0.07 13.64
C LYS A 4 -1.69 -0.54 12.45
N ARG A 5 -2.06 0.30 11.49
CA ARG A 5 -2.61 -0.13 10.20
C ARG A 5 -1.76 0.38 9.06
N ILE A 6 -1.74 -0.36 7.96
CA ILE A 6 -1.06 0.05 6.74
C ILE A 6 -2.09 0.68 5.81
N ILE A 7 -1.77 1.88 5.34
CA ILE A 7 -2.55 2.60 4.34
C ILE A 7 -1.75 2.66 3.06
N ALA A 8 -2.35 2.15 1.98
CA ALA A 8 -1.87 2.32 0.62
C ALA A 8 -2.58 3.51 -0.01
N LYS A 9 -1.81 4.48 -0.53
CA LYS A 9 -2.33 5.65 -1.22
C LYS A 9 -1.82 5.71 -2.65
N VAL A 10 -2.70 5.84 -3.64
CA VAL A 10 -2.29 6.06 -5.03
C VAL A 10 -1.63 7.43 -5.16
N VAL A 11 -0.36 7.47 -5.55
CA VAL A 11 0.37 8.72 -5.84
C VAL A 11 0.40 9.01 -7.34
N GLU A 12 0.46 7.96 -8.17
CA GLU A 12 0.35 8.04 -9.62
C GLU A 12 -0.58 6.93 -10.13
N PRO A 13 -1.71 7.26 -10.76
CA PRO A 13 -2.58 6.25 -11.35
C PRO A 13 -1.92 5.69 -12.62
N GLY A 14 -2.05 4.38 -12.78
CA GLY A 14 -1.62 3.64 -13.94
C GLY A 14 -2.77 3.41 -14.92
N ASP A 15 -2.65 2.37 -15.74
CA ASP A 15 -3.70 1.96 -16.69
C ASP A 15 -4.93 1.35 -15.98
N CYS A 16 -4.83 1.05 -14.69
CA CYS A 16 -5.92 0.52 -13.89
C CYS A 16 -6.94 1.61 -13.54
N LYS A 17 -8.10 1.60 -14.21
CA LYS A 17 -9.17 2.59 -14.00
C LYS A 17 -9.79 2.57 -12.60
N TYR A 18 -9.51 1.54 -11.80
CA TYR A 18 -10.03 1.42 -10.43
C TYR A 18 -9.31 2.36 -9.45
N TYR A 19 -8.09 2.77 -9.76
CA TYR A 19 -7.22 3.49 -8.83
C TYR A 19 -6.99 4.92 -9.29
N LEU A 20 -7.70 5.86 -8.68
CA LEU A 20 -7.53 7.28 -8.94
C LEU A 20 -6.47 7.86 -8.02
N LYS A 21 -5.75 8.88 -8.51
CA LYS A 21 -4.77 9.61 -7.70
C LYS A 21 -5.40 10.09 -6.40
N GLY A 22 -4.76 9.77 -5.28
CA GLY A 22 -5.22 10.12 -3.95
C GLY A 22 -6.16 9.12 -3.29
N ASN A 23 -6.64 8.09 -4.01
CA ASN A 23 -7.38 6.98 -3.41
C ASN A 23 -6.53 6.35 -2.30
N LYS A 24 -7.18 6.07 -1.18
CA LYS A 24 -6.57 5.43 -0.02
C LYS A 24 -7.29 4.12 0.24
N VAL A 25 -6.51 3.07 0.44
CA VAL A 25 -6.97 1.74 0.81
C VAL A 25 -6.32 1.40 2.15
N ILE A 26 -7.14 0.97 3.11
CA ILE A 26 -6.63 0.36 4.33
C ILE A 26 -6.35 -1.10 4.01
N LEU A 27 -5.10 -1.52 4.13
CA LEU A 27 -4.73 -2.92 3.96
C LEU A 27 -5.09 -3.67 5.24
N SER A 28 -6.16 -4.48 5.17
CA SER A 28 -6.72 -5.21 6.30
C SER A 28 -7.33 -6.53 5.83
N ASP A 29 -7.39 -7.52 6.72
CA ASP A 29 -8.13 -8.77 6.51
C ASP A 29 -9.48 -8.68 7.25
N PRO A 30 -10.65 -8.79 6.57
CA PRO A 30 -10.85 -9.14 5.16
C PRO A 30 -10.55 -8.01 4.16
N LYS A 31 -10.21 -8.41 2.92
CA LYS A 31 -9.91 -7.53 1.79
C LYS A 31 -11.03 -6.49 1.57
N PRO A 32 -10.71 -5.20 1.37
CA PRO A 32 -11.68 -4.18 0.97
C PRO A 32 -12.34 -4.45 -0.41
N ASP A 33 -13.61 -4.09 -0.56
CA ASP A 33 -14.39 -4.31 -1.81
C ASP A 33 -13.94 -3.40 -2.96
N ASP A 34 -13.32 -2.27 -2.66
CA ASP A 34 -12.91 -1.22 -3.61
C ASP A 34 -11.54 -1.46 -4.27
N VAL A 35 -11.00 -2.67 -4.10
CA VAL A 35 -9.68 -3.07 -4.60
C VAL A 35 -9.78 -4.39 -5.35
N CYS A 36 -9.22 -4.44 -6.55
CA CYS A 36 -9.13 -5.70 -7.29
C CYS A 36 -8.23 -6.69 -6.54
N GLU A 37 -8.58 -7.98 -6.59
CA GLU A 37 -7.89 -9.04 -5.85
C GLU A 37 -6.38 -9.05 -6.10
N SER A 38 -5.96 -9.01 -7.37
CA SER A 38 -4.55 -8.98 -7.76
C SER A 38 -3.79 -7.73 -7.28
N GLY A 39 -4.45 -6.57 -7.29
CA GLY A 39 -3.87 -5.33 -6.76
C GLY A 39 -3.70 -5.40 -5.25
N TYR A 40 -4.69 -5.97 -4.56
CA TYR A 40 -4.64 -6.16 -3.12
C TYR A 40 -3.54 -7.14 -2.69
N GLU A 41 -3.42 -8.28 -3.36
CA GLU A 41 -2.38 -9.28 -3.07
C GLU A 41 -0.97 -8.70 -3.21
N GLU A 42 -0.73 -7.92 -4.28
CA GLU A 42 0.53 -7.24 -4.49
C GLU A 42 0.81 -6.22 -3.37
N LEU A 43 -0.17 -5.37 -3.04
CA LEU A 43 -0.06 -4.39 -1.96
C LEU A 43 0.22 -5.07 -0.61
N MET A 44 -0.44 -6.19 -0.32
CA MET A 44 -0.24 -6.98 0.90
C MET A 44 1.16 -7.61 0.95
N ARG A 45 1.65 -8.17 -0.16
CA ARG A 45 3.01 -8.72 -0.23
C ARG A 45 4.06 -7.65 0.06
N GLN A 46 3.89 -6.47 -0.52
CA GLN A 46 4.81 -5.36 -0.31
C GLN A 46 4.70 -4.74 1.08
N ALA A 47 3.48 -4.68 1.62
CA ALA A 47 3.23 -4.29 3.00
C ALA A 47 3.89 -5.25 4.00
N GLN A 48 3.84 -6.56 3.76
CA GLN A 48 4.48 -7.55 4.61
C GLN A 48 6.01 -7.45 4.55
N ALA A 49 6.58 -7.34 3.34
CA ALA A 49 8.01 -7.11 3.17
C ALA A 49 8.47 -5.82 3.89
N PHE A 50 7.62 -4.79 3.92
CA PHE A 50 7.86 -3.54 4.65
C PHE A 50 7.75 -3.68 6.17
N ILE A 51 6.85 -4.51 6.69
CA ILE A 51 6.76 -4.82 8.13
C ILE A 51 8.01 -5.59 8.57
N ASP A 52 8.46 -6.55 7.76
CA ASP A 52 9.58 -7.43 8.08
C ASP A 52 10.93 -6.70 8.01
N ASP A 53 11.05 -5.64 7.20
CA ASP A 53 12.23 -4.78 7.16
C ASP A 53 12.18 -3.71 8.27
N GLU A 54 12.56 -4.13 9.48
CA GLU A 54 12.68 -3.27 10.68
C GLU A 54 13.51 -1.98 10.46
N ASN A 55 14.36 -1.92 9.43
CA ASN A 55 15.21 -0.76 9.19
C ASN A 55 14.45 0.40 8.54
N ILE A 56 13.45 0.13 7.71
CA ILE A 56 12.68 1.20 7.05
C ILE A 56 11.81 1.96 8.06
N LEU A 57 11.35 1.28 9.12
CA LEU A 57 10.61 1.89 10.22
C LEU A 57 11.45 2.89 11.05
N LYS A 58 12.78 2.82 10.97
CA LYS A 58 13.70 3.71 11.70
C LYS A 58 14.02 4.98 10.92
N VAL A 59 13.78 5.03 9.60
CA VAL A 59 14.10 6.18 8.75
C VAL A 59 12.89 7.13 8.64
N GLY A 60 12.53 7.71 9.79
CA GLY A 60 11.92 9.05 9.92
C GLY A 60 10.51 9.34 9.38
N SER A 61 9.99 8.64 8.37
CA SER A 61 8.69 8.96 7.76
C SER A 61 7.70 7.80 7.73
N GLY A 62 8.16 6.55 7.90
CA GLY A 62 7.28 5.37 7.91
C GLY A 62 6.50 5.18 6.60
N LYS A 63 7.06 5.66 5.48
CA LYS A 63 6.45 5.64 4.16
C LYS A 63 7.35 4.94 3.15
N ILE A 64 6.76 4.12 2.28
CA ILE A 64 7.45 3.55 1.11
C ILE A 64 6.65 3.81 -0.15
N VAL A 65 7.35 4.07 -1.25
CA VAL A 65 6.74 4.17 -2.57
C VAL A 65 6.98 2.87 -3.30
N THR A 66 5.90 2.28 -3.81
CA THR A 66 5.92 1.06 -4.60
C THR A 66 5.15 1.22 -5.89
N ARG A 67 5.49 0.42 -6.90
CA ARG A 67 4.80 0.36 -8.19
C ARG A 67 4.25 -1.04 -8.41
N CYS A 68 3.02 -1.11 -8.92
CA CYS A 68 2.45 -2.36 -9.42
C CYS A 68 3.34 -2.93 -10.54
N PRO A 69 3.66 -4.24 -10.53
CA PRO A 69 4.60 -4.86 -11.48
C PRO A 69 4.10 -4.86 -12.94
N HIS A 70 2.84 -4.50 -13.18
CA HIS A 70 2.29 -4.32 -14.52
C HIS A 70 2.96 -3.15 -15.26
N TYR A 71 3.11 -3.26 -16.58
CA TYR A 71 3.55 -2.12 -17.42
C TYR A 71 2.52 -0.98 -17.28
N ASN A 72 2.96 0.23 -16.95
CA ASN A 72 2.09 1.35 -16.53
C ASN A 72 1.21 1.05 -15.30
N GLY A 73 1.67 0.22 -14.37
CA GLY A 73 0.97 -0.02 -13.11
C GLY A 73 0.95 1.22 -12.20
N ASP A 74 -0.07 1.31 -11.35
CA ASP A 74 -0.20 2.39 -10.37
C ASP A 74 1.01 2.45 -9.42
N VAL A 75 1.36 3.67 -9.04
CA VAL A 75 2.35 3.94 -7.99
C VAL A 75 1.61 4.26 -6.71
N TRP A 76 2.00 3.57 -5.64
CA TRP A 76 1.40 3.61 -4.33
C TRP A 76 2.41 4.08 -3.28
N GLU A 77 1.96 4.90 -2.34
CA GLU A 77 2.66 5.18 -1.09
C GLU A 77 2.03 4.32 0.01
N LEU A 78 2.78 3.38 0.57
CA LEU A 78 2.38 2.68 1.80
C LEU A 78 2.84 3.48 3.00
N SER A 79 2.01 3.56 4.03
CA SER A 79 2.32 4.24 5.28
C SER A 79 1.73 3.49 6.47
N LEU A 80 2.44 3.52 7.60
CA LEU A 80 1.89 3.05 8.87
C LEU A 80 1.23 4.21 9.61
N GLU A 81 -0.03 4.03 9.98
CA GLU A 81 -0.74 4.93 10.88
C GLU A 81 -0.99 4.23 12.23
N ASP A 82 -0.73 4.93 13.34
CA ASP A 82 -1.19 4.54 14.66
C ASP A 82 -2.72 4.74 14.75
N ILE A 83 -3.43 3.79 15.37
CA ILE A 83 -4.86 3.83 15.65
C ILE A 83 -5.10 4.27 17.10
#